data_AF-Q8YZU4-F1
#
_entry.id   AF-Q8YZU4-F1
#
_cell.length_a   1.000
_cell.length_b   1.000
_cell.length_c   1.000
_cell.angle_alpha   90.00
_cell.angle_beta   90.00
_cell.angle_gamma   90.00
#
_symmetry.space_group_name_H-M   'P 1'
#
loop_
_entity.id
_entity.type
_entity.pdbx_description
1 polymer ?
#
loop_
_entity_poly.entity_id
_entity_poly.type
_entity_poly.pdbx_seq_one_letter_code
_entity_poly.pdbx_strand_id
1 'polypeptide(L)'
;MFSKIFKSFFYSWLATLFSTSLILCICFGNSHPVAIVNAQTPDAYKLVNQGIESYKKGDFHAAIKPWEAALDSYQKNNDFRNIAIINENLARTYQQLGNKSLTLSYWEKVKDYYHSQKNLQKVGRILTEIAQIYSNSGQTKKSYQSFMWCKYINLSNRECITNCPGTTR
;
A
#
# COMPACT_ATOMS: atom_id res chain seq x y z
N MET A 1 0.73 2.91 -77.11
CA MET A 1 1.15 4.14 -76.42
C MET A 1 0.18 4.57 -75.31
N PHE A 2 -1.14 4.36 -75.47
CA PHE A 2 -2.19 4.75 -74.50
C PHE A 2 -2.18 4.05 -73.12
N SER A 3 -1.71 2.80 -73.01
CA SER A 3 -1.74 2.03 -71.75
C SER A 3 -0.73 2.50 -70.68
N LYS A 4 0.37 3.15 -71.08
CA LYS A 4 1.36 3.71 -70.15
C LYS A 4 0.88 5.01 -69.51
N ILE A 5 0.16 5.84 -70.28
CA ILE A 5 -0.42 7.11 -69.82
C ILE A 5 -1.53 6.82 -68.80
N PHE A 6 -2.40 5.84 -69.07
CA PHE A 6 -3.47 5.45 -68.14
C PHE A 6 -2.94 4.88 -66.82
N LYS A 7 -1.88 4.07 -66.85
CA LYS A 7 -1.20 3.59 -65.63
C LYS A 7 -0.58 4.75 -64.84
N SER A 8 0.10 5.69 -65.50
CA SER A 8 0.69 6.86 -64.84
C SER A 8 -0.37 7.74 -64.17
N PHE A 9 -1.52 7.94 -64.83
CA PHE A 9 -2.65 8.68 -64.27
C PHE A 9 -3.26 7.95 -63.06
N PHE A 10 -3.39 6.63 -63.14
CA PHE A 10 -3.92 5.78 -62.07
C PHE A 10 -3.01 5.76 -60.82
N TYR A 11 -1.69 5.65 -61.00
CA TYR A 11 -0.73 5.70 -59.88
C TYR A 11 -0.66 7.10 -59.25
N SER A 12 -0.79 8.17 -60.04
CA SER A 12 -0.88 9.54 -59.52
C SER A 12 -2.13 9.73 -58.67
N TRP A 13 -3.28 9.27 -59.15
CA TRP A 13 -4.55 9.37 -58.42
C TRP A 13 -4.54 8.52 -57.13
N LEU A 14 -4.00 7.30 -57.18
CA LEU A 14 -3.84 6.45 -56.00
C LEU A 14 -2.91 7.07 -54.95
N ALA A 15 -1.82 7.73 -55.38
CA ALA A 15 -0.91 8.44 -54.49
C ALA A 15 -1.58 9.66 -53.81
N THR A 16 -2.46 10.37 -54.53
CA THR A 16 -3.23 11.49 -53.93
C THR A 16 -4.24 11.01 -52.88
N LEU A 17 -4.90 9.88 -53.11
CA LEU A 17 -5.82 9.27 -52.12
C LEU A 17 -5.08 8.80 -50.86
N PHE A 18 -3.90 8.22 -51.03
CA PHE A 18 -3.09 7.79 -49.89
C PHE A 18 -2.57 8.98 -49.07
N SER A 19 -2.11 10.03 -49.76
CA SER A 19 -1.57 11.23 -49.11
C SER A 19 -2.65 12.00 -48.35
N THR A 20 -3.85 12.12 -48.92
CA THR A 20 -4.99 12.77 -48.24
C THR A 20 -5.47 11.97 -47.03
N SER A 21 -5.50 10.63 -47.12
CA SER A 21 -5.80 9.77 -45.97
C SER A 21 -4.77 9.91 -44.86
N LEU A 22 -3.48 10.01 -45.20
CA LEU A 22 -2.41 10.16 -44.20
C LEU A 22 -2.49 11.52 -43.50
N ILE A 23 -2.75 12.59 -44.26
CA ILE A 23 -2.94 13.94 -43.70
C ILE A 23 -4.19 13.96 -42.80
N LEU A 24 -5.29 13.34 -43.21
CA LEU A 24 -6.51 13.21 -42.41
C LEU A 24 -6.24 12.49 -41.07
N CYS A 25 -5.50 11.37 -41.10
CA CYS A 25 -5.10 10.63 -39.89
C CYS A 25 -4.23 11.47 -38.95
N ILE A 26 -3.30 12.27 -39.49
CA ILE A 26 -2.44 13.16 -38.68
C ILE A 26 -3.24 14.33 -38.09
N CYS A 27 -4.22 14.86 -38.83
CA CYS A 27 -5.09 15.95 -38.37
C CYS A 27 -6.07 15.51 -37.27
N PHE A 28 -6.64 14.31 -37.35
CA PHE A 28 -7.56 13.79 -36.31
C PHE A 28 -6.85 13.06 -35.17
N GLY A 29 -5.64 12.54 -35.37
CA GLY A 29 -4.86 11.87 -34.32
C GLY A 29 -4.37 12.80 -33.21
N ASN A 30 -4.31 14.12 -33.48
CA ASN A 30 -3.71 15.10 -32.57
C ASN A 30 -4.73 16.07 -31.93
N SER A 31 -6.03 15.91 -32.17
CA SER A 31 -7.08 16.84 -31.68
C SER A 31 -7.77 16.43 -30.39
N HIS A 32 -7.35 15.34 -29.74
CA HIS A 32 -7.71 15.09 -28.36
C HIS A 32 -6.50 15.35 -27.48
N PRO A 33 -6.45 16.47 -26.73
CA PRO A 33 -5.73 16.42 -25.47
C PRO A 33 -6.42 15.29 -24.71
N VAL A 34 -5.78 14.13 -24.65
CA VAL A 34 -5.97 13.26 -23.50
C VAL A 34 -5.59 14.19 -22.35
N ALA A 35 -6.60 14.78 -21.72
CA ALA A 35 -6.43 15.27 -20.39
C ALA A 35 -5.95 14.02 -19.65
N ILE A 36 -4.63 13.92 -19.48
CA ILE A 36 -4.07 13.24 -18.34
C ILE A 36 -4.75 14.01 -17.23
N VAL A 37 -5.89 13.51 -16.77
CA VAL A 37 -6.41 13.85 -15.47
C VAL A 37 -5.29 13.35 -14.59
N ASN A 38 -4.32 14.22 -14.35
CA ASN A 38 -3.44 14.15 -13.22
C ASN A 38 -4.42 14.36 -12.08
N ALA A 39 -5.18 13.30 -11.76
CA ALA A 39 -5.96 13.22 -10.56
C ALA A 39 -4.92 13.54 -9.52
N GLN A 40 -4.99 14.75 -8.98
CA GLN A 40 -4.09 15.21 -7.94
C GLN A 40 -4.30 14.18 -6.83
N THR A 41 -3.44 13.17 -6.81
CA THR A 41 -3.45 12.19 -5.74
C THR A 41 -3.26 13.04 -4.51
N PRO A 42 -4.21 13.01 -3.55
CA PRO A 42 -4.01 13.76 -2.33
C PRO A 42 -2.64 13.37 -1.81
N ASP A 43 -1.80 14.37 -1.53
CA ASP A 43 -0.46 14.13 -1.00
C ASP A 43 -0.60 13.09 0.12
N ALA A 44 0.01 11.92 -0.07
CA ALA A 44 -0.18 10.77 0.82
C ALA A 44 0.13 11.17 2.26
N TYR A 45 1.08 12.09 2.45
CA TYR A 45 1.39 12.69 3.74
C TYR A 45 0.20 13.43 4.39
N LYS A 46 -0.56 14.22 3.61
CA LYS A 46 -1.76 14.90 4.09
C LYS A 46 -2.82 13.89 4.52
N LEU A 47 -3.01 12.81 3.77
CA LEU A 47 -3.92 11.72 4.12
C LEU A 47 -3.48 11.02 5.42
N VAL A 48 -2.18 10.76 5.58
CA VAL A 48 -1.63 10.21 6.84
C VAL A 48 -2.02 11.09 8.03
N ASN A 49 -1.80 12.40 7.91
CA ASN A 49 -2.08 13.36 8.98
C ASN A 49 -3.58 13.47 9.31
N GLN A 50 -4.45 13.43 8.29
CA GLN A 50 -5.90 13.39 8.51
C GLN A 50 -6.32 12.17 9.33
N GLY A 51 -5.80 10.98 8.99
CA GLY A 51 -6.07 9.77 9.77
C GLY A 51 -5.55 9.88 11.21
N ILE A 52 -4.35 10.43 11.40
CA ILE A 52 -3.78 10.67 12.73
C ILE A 52 -4.64 11.62 13.55
N GLU A 53 -5.15 12.69 12.94
CA GLU A 53 -6.00 13.67 13.61
C GLU A 53 -7.32 13.04 14.08
N SER A 54 -8.01 12.31 13.19
CA SER A 54 -9.24 11.58 13.53
C SER A 54 -9.01 10.57 14.66
N TYR A 55 -7.93 9.78 14.58
CA TYR A 55 -7.57 8.82 15.61
C TYR A 55 -7.33 9.49 16.98
N LYS A 56 -6.60 10.62 17.00
CA LYS A 56 -6.35 11.39 18.23
C LYS A 56 -7.63 11.94 18.85
N LYS A 57 -8.65 12.23 18.04
CA LYS A 57 -9.98 12.64 18.48
C LYS A 57 -10.84 11.47 18.98
N GLY A 58 -10.37 10.23 18.84
CA GLY A 58 -11.12 9.02 19.17
C GLY A 58 -12.10 8.59 18.07
N ASP A 59 -12.14 9.29 16.94
CA ASP A 59 -12.94 8.90 15.77
C ASP A 59 -12.16 7.89 14.93
N PHE A 60 -12.16 6.65 15.40
CA PHE A 60 -11.43 5.55 14.78
C PHE A 60 -12.00 5.20 13.39
N HIS A 61 -13.30 5.36 13.16
CA HIS A 61 -13.90 5.12 11.86
C HIS A 61 -13.44 6.16 10.83
N ALA A 62 -13.42 7.44 11.19
CA ALA A 62 -12.95 8.50 10.29
C ALA A 62 -11.45 8.41 9.99
N ALA A 63 -10.67 7.72 10.82
CA ALA A 63 -9.23 7.54 10.59
C ALA A 63 -8.91 6.52 9.48
N ILE A 64 -9.80 5.55 9.22
CA ILE A 64 -9.54 4.42 8.30
C ILE A 64 -9.40 4.88 6.85
N LYS A 65 -10.42 5.56 6.32
CA LYS A 65 -10.48 5.97 4.92
C LYS A 65 -9.25 6.76 4.44
N PRO A 66 -8.77 7.80 5.15
CA PRO A 66 -7.58 8.53 4.70
C PRO A 66 -6.31 7.65 4.78
N TRP A 67 -6.18 6.78 5.76
CA TRP A 67 -5.06 5.84 5.81
C TRP A 67 -5.10 4.79 4.70
N GLU A 68 -6.25 4.26 4.33
CA GLU A 68 -6.38 3.34 3.18
C GLU A 68 -6.01 4.02 1.86
N ALA A 69 -6.42 5.28 1.68
CA ALA A 69 -6.02 6.06 0.51
C ALA A 69 -4.51 6.36 0.49
N ALA A 70 -3.90 6.66 1.64
CA ALA A 70 -2.46 6.82 1.75
C ALA A 70 -1.71 5.51 1.46
N LEU A 71 -2.25 4.37 1.94
CA LEU A 71 -1.70 3.04 1.71
C LEU A 71 -1.61 2.72 0.22
N ASP A 72 -2.70 2.95 -0.53
CA ASP A 72 -2.72 2.76 -1.99
C ASP A 72 -1.66 3.62 -2.70
N SER A 73 -1.52 4.89 -2.29
CA SER A 73 -0.48 5.76 -2.85
C SER A 73 0.94 5.26 -2.54
N TYR A 74 1.21 4.83 -1.32
CA TYR A 74 2.54 4.31 -0.96
C TYR A 74 2.83 2.96 -1.63
N GLN A 75 1.82 2.12 -1.86
CA GLN A 75 1.94 0.87 -2.62
C GLN A 75 2.33 1.13 -4.07
N LYS A 76 1.67 2.08 -4.74
CA LYS A 76 2.02 2.48 -6.12
C LYS A 76 3.46 2.99 -6.25
N ASN A 77 3.97 3.62 -5.19
CA ASN A 77 5.32 4.16 -5.14
C ASN A 77 6.36 3.19 -4.53
N ASN A 78 5.98 1.97 -4.16
CA ASN A 78 6.82 1.00 -3.46
C ASN A 78 7.50 1.55 -2.19
N ASP A 79 6.84 2.46 -1.47
CA ASP A 79 7.33 3.02 -0.22
C ASP A 79 7.01 2.08 0.95
N PHE A 80 7.77 0.99 1.04
CA PHE A 80 7.55 -0.07 2.03
C PHE A 80 7.61 0.42 3.48
N ARG A 81 8.37 1.48 3.75
CA ARG A 81 8.45 2.06 5.09
C ARG A 81 7.13 2.72 5.48
N ASN A 82 6.59 3.58 4.63
CA ASN A 82 5.31 4.23 4.92
C ASN A 82 4.14 3.25 4.85
N ILE A 83 4.19 2.23 3.98
CA ILE A 83 3.23 1.10 4.00
C ILE A 83 3.20 0.45 5.39
N ALA A 84 4.37 0.15 6.00
CA ALA A 84 4.41 -0.46 7.31
C ALA A 84 3.85 0.46 8.42
N ILE A 85 4.15 1.76 8.36
CA ILE A 85 3.60 2.75 9.31
C ILE A 85 2.07 2.81 9.21
N ILE A 86 1.52 2.84 8.00
CA ILE A 86 0.08 2.89 7.79
C ILE A 86 -0.59 1.59 8.24
N ASN A 87 0.00 0.42 7.96
CA ASN A 87 -0.52 -0.84 8.49
C ASN A 87 -0.49 -0.87 10.03
N GLU A 88 0.52 -0.30 10.69
CA GLU A 88 0.54 -0.19 12.17
C GLU A 88 -0.61 0.70 12.68
N ASN A 89 -0.84 1.85 12.03
CA ASN A 89 -1.96 2.74 12.38
C ASN A 89 -3.31 2.03 12.22
N LEU A 90 -3.52 1.32 11.10
CA LEU A 90 -4.73 0.56 10.86
C LEU A 90 -4.90 -0.58 11.88
N ALA A 91 -3.83 -1.30 12.23
CA ALA A 91 -3.87 -2.32 13.27
C ALA A 91 -4.36 -1.74 14.61
N ARG A 92 -3.76 -0.65 15.07
CA ARG A 92 -4.16 0.03 16.31
C ARG A 92 -5.60 0.53 16.26
N THR A 93 -6.06 0.96 15.09
CA THR A 93 -7.42 1.48 14.89
C THR A 93 -8.46 0.38 14.94
N TYR A 94 -8.23 -0.71 14.22
CA TYR A 94 -9.11 -1.88 14.30
C TYR A 94 -9.09 -2.52 15.69
N GLN A 95 -7.99 -2.39 16.44
CA GLN A 95 -7.93 -2.82 17.83
C GLN A 95 -8.88 -2.00 18.72
N GLN A 96 -8.89 -0.67 18.56
CA GLN A 96 -9.83 0.21 19.27
C GLN A 96 -11.29 -0.08 18.91
N LEU A 97 -11.54 -0.48 17.66
CA LEU A 97 -12.85 -0.89 17.17
C LEU A 97 -13.23 -2.34 17.55
N GLY A 98 -12.36 -3.08 18.23
CA GLY A 98 -12.61 -4.48 18.60
C GLY A 98 -12.59 -5.47 17.42
N ASN A 99 -12.20 -5.04 16.21
CA ASN A 99 -12.11 -5.93 15.06
C ASN A 99 -10.81 -6.73 15.11
N LYS A 100 -10.85 -7.84 15.84
CA LYS A 100 -9.71 -8.72 16.06
C LYS A 100 -9.08 -9.26 14.76
N SER A 101 -9.91 -9.65 13.79
CA SER A 101 -9.42 -10.28 12.56
C SER A 101 -8.58 -9.32 11.74
N LEU A 102 -9.08 -8.09 11.51
CA LEU A 102 -8.33 -7.07 10.80
C LEU A 102 -7.10 -6.62 11.59
N THR A 103 -7.23 -6.45 12.91
CA THR A 103 -6.10 -6.10 13.78
C THR A 103 -4.93 -7.06 13.60
N LEU A 104 -5.18 -8.38 13.68
CA LEU A 104 -4.16 -9.40 13.47
C LEU A 104 -3.59 -9.38 12.04
N SER A 105 -4.45 -9.23 11.04
CA SER A 105 -4.01 -9.16 9.64
C SER A 105 -3.02 -8.01 9.40
N TYR A 106 -3.32 -6.83 9.94
CA TYR A 106 -2.43 -5.68 9.82
C TYR A 106 -1.15 -5.85 10.64
N TRP A 107 -1.22 -6.37 11.87
CA TRP A 107 -0.02 -6.64 12.66
C TRP A 107 0.93 -7.66 12.00
N GLU A 108 0.40 -8.69 11.35
CA GLU A 108 1.22 -9.65 10.60
C GLU A 108 1.97 -8.98 9.44
N LYS A 109 1.31 -8.10 8.67
CA LYS A 109 1.98 -7.31 7.61
C LYS A 109 3.13 -6.47 8.15
N VAL A 110 2.91 -5.80 9.29
CA VAL A 110 3.93 -4.95 9.93
C VAL A 110 5.09 -5.81 10.46
N LYS A 111 4.79 -6.97 11.03
CA LYS A 111 5.80 -7.93 11.50
C LYS A 111 6.69 -8.38 10.35
N ASP A 112 6.09 -8.80 9.24
CA ASP A 112 6.83 -9.35 8.10
C ASP A 112 7.75 -8.28 7.49
N TYR A 113 7.28 -7.03 7.42
CA TYR A 113 8.13 -5.90 7.06
C TYR A 113 9.34 -5.78 7.99
N TYR A 114 9.15 -5.63 9.31
CA TYR A 114 10.28 -5.44 10.21
C TYR A 114 11.20 -6.66 10.34
N HIS A 115 10.66 -7.86 10.16
CA HIS A 115 11.45 -9.07 10.05
C HIS A 115 12.36 -9.03 8.81
N SER A 116 11.83 -8.62 7.64
CA SER A 116 12.65 -8.46 6.42
C SER A 116 13.75 -7.39 6.58
N GLN A 117 13.49 -6.36 7.39
CA GLN A 117 14.45 -5.31 7.72
C GLN A 117 15.43 -5.71 8.85
N LYS A 118 15.37 -6.96 9.34
CA LYS A 118 16.14 -7.45 10.50
C LYS A 118 15.97 -6.59 11.76
N ASN A 119 14.88 -5.83 11.87
CA ASN A 119 14.55 -5.02 13.03
C ASN A 119 13.80 -5.89 14.06
N LEU A 120 14.57 -6.73 14.73
CA LEU A 120 14.07 -7.72 15.68
C LEU A 120 13.42 -7.08 16.92
N GLN A 121 13.87 -5.89 17.32
CA GLN A 121 13.23 -5.12 18.39
C GLN A 121 11.77 -4.80 18.07
N LYS A 122 11.50 -4.31 16.85
CA LYS A 122 10.13 -4.02 16.42
C LYS A 122 9.31 -5.28 16.24
N VAL A 123 9.90 -6.38 15.74
CA VAL A 123 9.22 -7.68 15.69
C VAL A 123 8.77 -8.13 17.09
N GLY A 124 9.65 -8.05 18.10
CA GLY A 124 9.30 -8.41 19.48
C GLY A 124 8.13 -7.59 20.05
N ARG A 125 8.11 -6.28 19.77
CA ARG A 125 6.97 -5.41 20.15
C ARG A 125 5.68 -5.86 19.47
N ILE A 126 5.71 -6.17 18.18
CA ILE A 126 4.51 -6.60 17.44
C ILE A 126 4.00 -7.96 17.94
N LEU A 127 4.91 -8.88 18.27
CA LEU A 127 4.54 -10.17 18.86
C LEU A 127 3.87 -10.02 20.23
N THR A 128 4.26 -9.00 21.00
CA THR A 128 3.56 -8.65 22.24
C THR A 128 2.13 -8.18 21.97
N GLU A 129 1.93 -7.29 21.00
CA GLU A 129 0.60 -6.80 20.61
C GLU A 129 -0.29 -7.98 20.17
N ILE A 130 0.23 -8.87 19.31
CA ILE A 130 -0.45 -10.10 18.86
C ILE A 130 -0.78 -11.04 20.03
N ALA A 131 0.17 -11.24 20.96
CA ALA A 131 -0.02 -12.11 22.10
C ALA A 131 -1.13 -11.59 23.04
N GLN A 132 -1.21 -10.27 23.24
CA GLN A 132 -2.26 -9.62 24.01
C GLN A 132 -3.63 -9.81 23.35
N ILE A 133 -3.70 -9.64 22.02
CA ILE A 133 -4.94 -9.86 21.26
C ILE A 133 -5.42 -11.31 21.40
N TYR A 134 -4.51 -12.28 21.36
CA TYR A 134 -4.88 -13.68 21.58
C TYR A 134 -5.30 -13.95 23.03
N SER A 135 -4.60 -13.38 24.01
CA SER A 135 -4.93 -13.49 25.44
C SER A 135 -6.35 -12.97 25.72
N ASN A 136 -6.66 -11.75 25.26
CA ASN A 136 -7.98 -11.12 25.44
C ASN A 136 -9.13 -11.91 24.80
N SER A 137 -8.82 -12.79 23.85
CA SER A 137 -9.79 -13.62 23.15
C SER A 137 -9.87 -15.07 23.62
N GLY A 138 -9.18 -15.42 24.71
CA GLY A 138 -9.12 -16.79 25.25
C GLY A 138 -8.31 -17.78 24.40
N GLN A 139 -7.56 -17.32 23.39
CA GLN A 139 -6.72 -18.17 22.54
C GLN A 139 -5.34 -18.38 23.18
N THR A 140 -5.32 -18.97 24.37
CA THR A 140 -4.14 -19.12 25.24
C THR A 140 -2.96 -19.78 24.54
N LYS A 141 -3.19 -20.83 23.74
CA LYS A 141 -2.12 -21.52 22.99
C LYS A 141 -1.40 -20.58 22.01
N LYS A 142 -2.14 -19.77 21.26
CA LYS A 142 -1.56 -18.82 20.29
C LYS A 142 -0.86 -17.67 20.99
N SER A 143 -1.44 -17.16 22.07
CA SER A 143 -0.82 -16.14 22.93
C SER A 143 0.54 -16.62 23.46
N TYR A 144 0.58 -17.83 24.03
CA TYR A 144 1.83 -18.44 24.50
C TYR A 144 2.86 -18.59 23.38
N GLN A 145 2.46 -19.06 22.19
CA GLN A 145 3.36 -19.17 21.05
C GLN A 145 3.96 -17.82 20.64
N SER A 146 3.16 -16.76 20.58
CA SER A 146 3.64 -15.41 20.27
C SER A 146 4.63 -14.89 21.33
N PHE A 147 4.36 -15.11 22.62
CA PHE A 147 5.28 -14.73 23.69
C PHE A 147 6.60 -15.52 23.64
N MET A 148 6.53 -16.82 23.40
CA MET A 148 7.73 -17.66 23.25
C MET A 148 8.58 -17.19 22.07
N TRP A 149 7.95 -16.75 20.98
CA TRP A 149 8.68 -16.22 19.84
C TRP A 149 9.30 -14.85 20.12
N CYS A 150 8.61 -13.94 20.85
CA CYS A 150 9.26 -12.71 21.38
C CYS A 150 10.51 -13.10 22.18
N LYS A 151 10.36 -14.01 23.14
CA LYS A 151 11.45 -14.43 24.04
C LYS A 151 12.64 -15.01 23.27
N TYR A 152 12.38 -15.85 22.27
CA TYR A 152 13.42 -16.42 21.42
C TYR A 152 14.21 -15.34 20.67
N ILE A 153 13.51 -14.36 20.10
CA ILE A 153 14.13 -13.22 19.40
C ILE A 153 14.97 -12.36 20.37
N ASN A 154 14.52 -12.19 21.62
CA ASN A 154 15.28 -11.47 22.64
C ASN A 154 16.52 -12.24 23.12
N LEU A 155 16.44 -13.56 23.24
CA LEU A 155 17.57 -14.40 23.67
C LEU A 155 18.65 -14.49 22.60
N SER A 156 18.26 -14.48 21.31
CA SER A 156 19.21 -14.45 20.20
C SER A 156 19.84 -13.08 19.98
N ASN A 157 19.26 -12.00 20.53
CA ASN A 157 19.70 -10.63 20.29
C ASN A 157 19.68 -9.81 21.60
N ARG A 158 20.84 -9.63 22.25
CA ARG A 158 21.02 -9.06 23.62
C ARG A 158 20.48 -7.63 23.87
N GLU A 159 19.74 -7.03 22.94
CA GLU A 159 19.33 -5.61 22.96
C GLU A 159 17.86 -5.38 23.36
N CYS A 160 17.03 -6.42 23.48
CA CYS A 160 15.56 -6.27 23.54
C CYS A 160 14.91 -6.60 24.91
N ILE A 161 15.58 -6.28 26.03
CA ILE A 161 15.17 -6.78 27.36
C ILE A 161 13.94 -6.05 27.95
N THR A 162 13.53 -4.88 27.47
CA THR A 162 12.70 -3.99 28.32
C THR A 162 11.19 -4.08 28.19
N ASN A 163 10.59 -4.77 27.19
CA ASN A 163 9.17 -4.52 26.85
C ASN A 163 8.25 -5.74 26.59
N CYS A 164 8.61 -6.99 26.92
CA CYS A 164 7.66 -8.12 26.81
C CYS A 164 6.97 -8.38 28.18
N PRO A 165 5.66 -8.11 28.35
CA PRO A 165 4.91 -8.45 29.55
C PRO A 165 4.81 -9.98 29.67
N GLY A 166 5.15 -10.51 30.84
CA GLY A 166 5.21 -11.97 31.10
C GLY A 166 6.56 -12.46 31.60
N THR A 167 7.59 -11.60 31.62
CA THR A 167 8.82 -11.85 32.40
C THR A 167 8.66 -11.35 33.83
N THR A 168 7.68 -11.89 34.56
CA THR A 168 7.78 -11.92 36.02
C THR A 168 8.68 -13.10 36.39
N ARG A 169 9.69 -12.76 37.19
CA ARG A 169 10.74 -13.61 37.73
C ARG A 169 10.18 -14.88 38.38
#